data_AF-A0A512BWA6-F1
#
_entry.id   AF-A0A512BWA6-F1
#
_cell.length_a   1.000
_cell.length_b   1.000
_cell.length_c   1.000
_cell.angle_alpha   90.00
_cell.angle_beta   90.00
_cell.angle_gamma   90.00
#
_symmetry.space_group_name_H-M   'P 1'
#
loop_
_entity.id
_entity.type
_entity.pdbx_description
1 polymer ?
#
loop_
_entity_poly.entity_id
_entity_poly.type
_entity_poly.pdbx_seq_one_letter_code
_entity_poly.pdbx_strand_id
1 'polypeptide(L)'
;MESPLLVYTTFPDVDTALSIGEELVRDKLIACINVLPGMRSIYAWQGTIERAEEAVAILKTRKGLEEKVRQVLKVRHPYDTPVIVFIEPAGADQGTLDWIMAETDGG
;
A
#
# COMPACT_ATOMS: atom_id res chain seq x y z
N MET A 1 -19.76 -5.28 9.24
CA MET A 1 -18.87 -4.33 9.93
C MET A 1 -17.62 -4.23 9.08
N GLU A 2 -17.22 -3.02 8.73
CA GLU A 2 -15.95 -2.80 8.02
C GLU A 2 -14.78 -3.13 8.94
N SER A 3 -13.69 -3.63 8.36
CA SER A 3 -12.47 -4.00 9.07
C SER A 3 -11.27 -3.26 8.48
N PRO A 4 -10.22 -3.00 9.29
CA PRO A 4 -9.01 -2.39 8.76
C PRO A 4 -8.29 -3.38 7.85
N LEU A 5 -7.54 -2.86 6.88
CA LEU A 5 -6.76 -3.64 5.95
C LEU A 5 -5.39 -2.98 5.77
N LEU A 6 -4.33 -3.76 5.91
CA LEU A 6 -2.99 -3.32 5.57
C LEU A 6 -2.68 -3.75 4.14
N VAL A 7 -2.01 -2.87 3.39
CA VAL A 7 -1.46 -3.19 2.08
C VAL A 7 0.05 -3.06 2.16
N TYR A 8 0.75 -4.15 1.85
CA TYR A 8 2.20 -4.18 1.71
C TYR A 8 2.57 -4.08 0.23
N THR A 9 3.47 -3.16 -0.09
CA THR A 9 4.03 -2.99 -1.43
C THR A 9 5.46 -2.45 -1.36
N THR A 10 6.19 -2.48 -2.47
CA THR A 10 7.54 -1.94 -2.58
C THR A 10 7.64 -1.02 -3.79
N PHE A 11 8.38 0.07 -3.63
CA PHE A 11 8.61 1.08 -4.68
C PHE A 11 10.11 1.19 -4.98
N PRO A 12 10.50 1.69 -6.16
CA PRO A 12 11.91 1.86 -6.52
C PRO A 12 12.66 2.81 -5.58
N ASP A 13 11.97 3.78 -4.99
CA ASP A 13 12.54 4.76 -4.07
C ASP A 13 11.46 5.39 -3.18
N VAL A 14 11.92 6.16 -2.19
CA VAL A 14 11.07 6.84 -1.21
C VAL A 14 10.19 7.90 -1.86
N ASP A 15 10.73 8.68 -2.79
CA ASP A 15 10.02 9.81 -3.40
C ASP A 15 8.82 9.31 -4.22
N THR A 16 9.00 8.23 -4.96
CA THR A 16 7.94 7.54 -5.70
C THR A 16 6.88 6.98 -4.76
N ALA A 17 7.29 6.33 -3.67
CA ALA A 17 6.36 5.82 -2.66
C ALA A 17 5.52 6.92 -2.02
N LEU A 18 6.15 8.04 -1.65
CA LEU A 18 5.49 9.19 -1.04
C LEU A 18 4.55 9.89 -2.03
N SER A 19 4.98 10.09 -3.28
CA SER A 19 4.15 10.71 -4.32
C SER A 19 2.86 9.91 -4.56
N ILE A 20 2.98 8.60 -4.79
CA ILE A 20 1.81 7.73 -5.00
C ILE A 20 0.97 7.64 -3.74
N GLY A 21 1.60 7.53 -2.56
CA GLY A 21 0.91 7.52 -1.29
C GLY A 21 0.07 8.77 -1.04
N GLU A 22 0.60 9.95 -1.38
CA GLU A 22 -0.11 11.23 -1.23
C GLU A 22 -1.34 11.29 -2.13
N GLU A 23 -1.24 10.83 -3.38
CA GLU A 23 -2.39 10.74 -4.27
C GLU A 23 -3.46 9.78 -3.76
N LEU A 24 -3.07 8.60 -3.26
CA LEU A 24 -4.01 7.62 -2.71
C LEU A 24 -4.75 8.14 -1.47
N VAL A 25 -4.07 8.94 -0.63
CA VAL A 25 -4.70 9.62 0.50
C VAL A 25 -5.68 10.69 0.01
N ARG A 26 -5.28 11.52 -0.97
CA ARG A 26 -6.17 12.54 -1.56
C ARG A 26 -7.43 11.93 -2.20
N ASP A 27 -7.30 10.75 -2.81
CA ASP A 27 -8.40 10.01 -3.42
C ASP A 27 -9.25 9.23 -2.40
N LYS A 28 -8.96 9.36 -1.10
CA LYS A 28 -9.60 8.61 0.01
C LYS A 28 -9.56 7.09 -0.15
N LEU A 29 -8.54 6.58 -0.85
CA LEU A 29 -8.35 5.14 -1.05
C LEU A 29 -7.62 4.49 0.12
N ILE A 30 -6.78 5.27 0.81
CA ILE A 30 -6.06 4.87 2.01
C ILE A 30 -6.14 6.01 3.02
N ALA A 31 -6.13 5.69 4.31
CA ALA A 31 -6.04 6.68 5.37
C ALA A 31 -4.60 7.18 5.55
N CYS A 32 -3.60 6.30 5.39
CA CYS A 32 -2.19 6.69 5.35
C CYS A 32 -1.28 5.65 4.72
N ILE A 33 -0.04 6.07 4.52
CA ILE A 33 1.10 5.28 4.10
C ILE A 33 2.25 5.45 5.11
N ASN A 34 3.01 4.39 5.37
CA ASN A 34 4.32 4.50 6.00
C ASN A 34 5.37 3.96 5.05
N VAL A 35 6.45 4.71 4.85
CA VAL A 35 7.54 4.38 3.93
C VAL A 35 8.81 4.09 4.73
N LEU A 36 9.41 2.93 4.51
CA LEU A 36 10.68 2.53 5.11
C LEU A 36 11.76 2.44 4.00
N PRO A 37 12.79 3.31 4.03
CA PRO A 37 13.87 3.28 3.04
C PRO A 37 14.84 2.11 3.25
N GLY A 38 15.67 1.84 2.24
CA GLY A 38 16.83 0.95 2.35
C GLY A 38 16.49 -0.54 2.37
N MET A 39 15.31 -0.92 1.85
CA MET A 39 14.97 -2.32 1.66
C MET A 39 15.85 -2.93 0.58
N ARG A 40 16.27 -4.18 0.77
CA ARG A 40 17.02 -4.95 -0.22
C ARG A 40 16.21 -6.18 -0.57
N SER A 41 15.80 -6.30 -1.83
CA SER A 41 15.04 -7.44 -2.33
C SER A 41 15.90 -8.38 -3.16
N ILE A 42 15.52 -9.65 -3.16
CA ILE A 42 16.08 -10.70 -4.00
C ILE A 42 14.91 -11.46 -4.60
N TYR A 43 14.83 -11.55 -5.92
CA TYR A 43 13.71 -12.19 -6.60
C TYR A 43 14.15 -12.84 -7.91
N ALA A 44 13.31 -13.74 -8.45
CA ALA A 44 13.53 -14.35 -9.75
C ALA A 44 12.82 -13.54 -10.84
N TRP A 45 13.54 -13.17 -11.89
CA TRP A 45 12.99 -12.49 -13.05
C TRP A 45 13.62 -13.05 -14.32
N GLN A 46 12.81 -13.44 -15.31
CA GLN A 46 13.28 -13.99 -16.59
C GLN A 46 14.36 -15.11 -16.48
N GLY A 47 14.28 -15.92 -15.42
CA GLY A 47 15.22 -17.02 -15.17
C GLY A 47 16.53 -16.63 -14.47
N THR A 48 16.72 -15.35 -14.12
CA THR A 48 17.86 -14.86 -13.34
C THR A 48 17.43 -14.45 -11.93
N ILE A 49 18.37 -14.51 -10.99
CA ILE A 49 18.18 -13.98 -9.63
C ILE A 49 18.62 -12.53 -9.62
N GLU A 50 17.66 -11.64 -9.45
CA GLU A 50 17.84 -10.20 -9.37
C GLU A 50 17.97 -9.73 -7.93
N ARG A 51 18.57 -8.56 -7.76
CA ARG A 51 18.66 -7.85 -6.47
C ARG A 51 18.36 -6.38 -6.70
N ALA A 52 17.52 -5.80 -5.86
CA ALA A 52 17.20 -4.38 -5.93
C ALA A 52 17.30 -3.71 -4.56
N GLU A 53 17.50 -2.40 -4.58
CA GLU A 53 17.25 -1.52 -3.45
C GLU A 53 15.91 -0.84 -3.67
N GLU A 54 15.07 -0.85 -2.65
CA GLU A 54 13.67 -0.42 -2.72
C GLU A 54 13.27 0.35 -1.45
N ALA A 55 12.10 0.94 -1.47
CA ALA A 55 11.39 1.41 -0.30
C ALA A 55 10.16 0.53 -0.03
N VAL A 56 9.99 0.06 1.21
CA VAL A 56 8.74 -0.60 1.61
C VAL A 56 7.68 0.44 1.88
N ALA A 57 6.46 0.20 1.41
CA ALA A 57 5.29 0.96 1.78
C ALA A 57 4.25 0.06 2.46
N ILE A 58 3.76 0.51 3.62
CA ILE A 58 2.66 -0.10 4.36
C ILE A 58 1.49 0.88 4.40
N LEU A 59 0.47 0.61 3.62
CA LEU A 59 -0.72 1.43 3.49
C LEU A 59 -1.81 0.92 4.44
N LYS A 60 -2.64 1.83 4.95
CA LYS A 60 -3.78 1.51 5.83
C LYS A 60 -5.07 1.95 5.15
N THR A 61 -6.00 1.02 4.98
CA THR A 61 -7.32 1.27 4.40
C THR A 61 -8.37 0.40 5.09
N ARG A 62 -9.58 0.36 4.55
CA ARG A 62 -10.66 -0.53 4.99
C ARG A 62 -10.90 -1.65 3.97
N LYS A 63 -11.45 -2.77 4.43
CA LYS A 63 -11.64 -3.98 3.62
C LYS A 63 -12.49 -3.73 2.37
N GLY A 64 -13.52 -2.89 2.44
CA GLY A 64 -14.36 -2.58 1.28
C GLY A 64 -13.65 -1.85 0.14
N LEU A 65 -12.46 -1.30 0.36
CA LEU A 65 -11.65 -0.63 -0.67
C LEU A 65 -10.60 -1.53 -1.31
N GLU A 66 -10.48 -2.80 -0.90
CA GLU A 66 -9.42 -3.70 -1.37
C GLU A 66 -9.27 -3.71 -2.90
N GLU A 67 -10.37 -3.95 -3.63
CA GLU A 67 -10.32 -4.08 -5.09
C GLU A 67 -10.02 -2.74 -5.77
N LYS A 68 -10.56 -1.64 -5.25
CA LYS A 68 -10.29 -0.30 -5.78
C LYS A 68 -8.82 0.09 -5.58
N VAL A 69 -8.26 -0.18 -4.39
CA VAL A 69 -6.84 0.03 -4.08
C VAL A 69 -5.96 -0.86 -4.97
N ARG A 70 -6.31 -2.14 -5.15
CA ARG A 70 -5.59 -3.07 -6.04
C ARG A 70 -5.50 -2.51 -7.47
N GLN A 71 -6.62 -2.06 -8.02
CA GLN A 71 -6.68 -1.54 -9.39
C GLN A 71 -5.88 -0.25 -9.55
N VAL A 72 -6.06 0.70 -8.64
CA VAL A 72 -5.36 1.99 -8.71
C VAL A 72 -3.86 1.81 -8.53
N LEU A 73 -3.43 0.98 -7.57
CA LEU A 73 -2.01 0.66 -7.41
C LEU A 73 -1.46 0.02 -8.69
N LYS A 74 -2.12 -0.98 -9.28
CA LYS A 74 -1.66 -1.59 -10.54
C LYS A 74 -1.48 -0.59 -11.69
N VAL A 75 -2.33 0.43 -11.76
CA VAL A 75 -2.26 1.46 -12.81
C VAL A 75 -1.16 2.48 -12.55
N ARG A 76 -0.97 2.89 -11.29
CA ARG A 76 -0.04 3.97 -10.92
C ARG A 76 1.35 3.49 -10.56
N HIS A 77 1.54 2.20 -10.32
CA HIS A 77 2.85 1.67 -9.93
C HIS A 77 3.85 1.74 -11.08
N PRO A 78 5.11 2.14 -10.83
CA PRO A 78 6.18 2.13 -11.84
C PRO A 78 6.63 0.73 -12.28
N TYR A 79 6.17 -0.33 -11.62
CA TYR A 79 6.58 -1.70 -11.93
C TYR A 79 5.48 -2.39 -12.73
N ASP A 80 5.88 -3.17 -13.73
CA ASP A 80 4.94 -3.95 -14.54
C ASP A 80 4.18 -5.00 -13.72
N THR A 81 4.85 -5.56 -12.70
CA THR A 81 4.26 -6.53 -11.76
C THR A 81 4.59 -6.09 -10.33
N PRO A 82 3.83 -5.14 -9.76
CA PRO A 82 4.09 -4.67 -8.41
C PRO A 82 3.68 -5.71 -7.36
N VAL A 83 4.44 -5.79 -6.27
CA VAL A 83 4.04 -6.55 -5.10
C VAL A 83 2.88 -5.80 -4.44
N ILE A 84 1.67 -6.38 -4.43
CA ILE A 84 0.51 -5.82 -3.73
C ILE A 84 -0.10 -6.93 -2.88
N VAL A 85 0.24 -6.95 -1.59
CA VAL A 85 -0.20 -7.97 -0.64
C VAL A 85 -1.14 -7.34 0.37
N PHE A 86 -2.29 -7.96 0.57
CA PHE A 86 -3.28 -7.54 1.56
C PHE A 86 -3.13 -8.38 2.82
N ILE A 87 -3.03 -7.71 3.96
CA ILE A 87 -2.83 -8.33 5.27
C ILE A 87 -4.00 -7.89 6.15
N GLU A 88 -4.80 -8.86 6.57
CA GLU A 88 -5.91 -8.63 7.49
C GLU A 88 -5.40 -8.64 8.93
N PRO A 89 -5.35 -7.48 9.62
CA PRO A 89 -4.99 -7.46 11.03
C PRO A 89 -6.11 -8.11 11.87
N ALA A 90 -5.71 -8.77 12.96
CA ALA A 90 -6.67 -9.35 13.91
C ALA A 90 -7.57 -8.29 14.59
N GLY A 91 -7.11 -7.03 14.62
CA GLY A 91 -7.85 -5.89 15.13
C GLY A 91 -7.00 -4.62 15.07
N ALA A 92 -7.61 -3.50 15.45
CA ALA A 92 -6.95 -2.22 15.67
C ALA A 92 -7.57 -1.55 16.91
N ASP A 93 -6.88 -0.57 17.48
CA ASP A 93 -7.50 0.32 18.46
C ASP A 93 -8.75 0.99 17.86
N GLN A 94 -9.80 1.19 18.66
CA GLN A 94 -11.08 1.71 18.17
C GLN A 94 -10.92 3.10 17.52
N GLY A 95 -10.12 3.99 18.12
CA GLY A 95 -9.88 5.32 17.55
C GLY A 95 -9.12 5.26 16.22
N THR A 96 -8.22 4.28 16.07
CA THR A 96 -7.54 4.03 14.79
C THR A 96 -8.52 3.52 13.74
N LEU A 97 -9.42 2.60 14.12
CA LEU A 97 -10.43 2.08 13.21
C LEU A 97 -11.37 3.19 12.73
N ASP A 98 -11.90 3.98 13.67
CA ASP A 98 -12.81 5.09 13.37
C ASP A 98 -12.15 6.11 12.44
N TRP A 99 -10.89 6.43 12.70
CA TRP A 99 -10.11 7.33 11.85
C TRP A 99 -9.87 6.75 10.44
N ILE A 100 -9.50 5.48 10.31
CA ILE A 100 -9.36 4.82 8.99
C ILE A 100 -10.67 4.88 8.22
N MET A 101 -11.80 4.62 8.87
CA MET A 101 -13.11 4.67 8.22
C MET A 101 -13.45 6.09 7.76
N ALA A 102 -13.22 7.11 8.61
CA ALA A 102 -13.50 8.51 8.31
C ALA A 102 -12.66 9.04 7.12
N GLU A 103 -11.35 8.78 7.11
CA GLU A 103 -10.47 9.26 6.04
C GLU A 103 -10.67 8.53 4.71
N THR A 104 -11.26 7.33 4.75
CA THR A 104 -11.60 6.56 3.55
C THR A 104 -13.06 6.67 3.14
N ASP A 105 -13.85 7.50 3.83
CA ASP A 105 -15.25 7.73 3.51
C ASP A 105 -15.36 8.66 2.28
N GLY A 106 -15.28 8.05 1.11
CA GLY A 106 -15.84 8.60 -0.12
C GLY A 106 -17.28 8.12 -0.21
N GLY A 107 -18.24 9.04 -0.04
CA GLY A 107 -19.67 8.74 -0.07
C GLY A 107 -20.16 8.04 -1.33
#